data_AF-A0A0B7BFM3-F1
#
_entry.id   AF-A0A0B7BFM3-F1
#
_cell.length_a   1.000
_cell.length_b   1.000
_cell.length_c   1.000
_cell.angle_alpha   90.00
_cell.angle_beta   90.00
_cell.angle_gamma   90.00
#
_symmetry.space_group_name_H-M   'P 1'
#
loop_
_entity.id
_entity.type
_entity.pdbx_description
1 polymer ?
#
loop_
_entity_poly.entity_id
_entity_poly.type
_entity_poly.pdbx_seq_one_letter_code
_entity_poly.pdbx_strand_id
1 'polypeptide(L)'
;MLGPGEVCFISQDDKARVPIGLTAANKQAPFLMHVEYRVTLPDHDWVVAAKHKLIPSVYAGIEIQKDGLGKPEAVTYSGPTYIAIRSGKHCSSSAYAHGLDYERLLELEEFDIITKDQSNKLVKPVLMLSVDGGPDENPRYQKVIDVAIHHFLKQNLDALFVATNAPGRSAFNRVERRMAPLF
;
A
#
# COMPACT_ATOMS: atom_id res chain seq x y z
N MET A 1 -18.82 -2.45 -18.22
CA MET A 1 -18.00 -3.63 -17.86
C MET A 1 -16.68 -3.09 -17.33
N LEU A 2 -16.17 -3.57 -16.19
CA LEU A 2 -15.04 -2.94 -15.48
C LEU A 2 -13.70 -3.37 -16.09
N GLY A 3 -13.02 -2.47 -16.81
CA GLY A 3 -11.76 -2.73 -17.50
C GLY A 3 -10.59 -1.86 -16.99
N PRO A 4 -9.42 -1.92 -17.64
CA PRO A 4 -8.25 -1.17 -17.22
C PRO A 4 -8.38 0.35 -17.35
N GLY A 5 -9.33 0.84 -18.15
CA GLY A 5 -9.63 2.28 -18.24
C GLY A 5 -10.40 2.78 -17.03
N GLU A 6 -11.26 1.94 -16.45
CA GLU A 6 -12.21 2.34 -15.40
C GLU A 6 -11.77 1.94 -14.00
N VAL A 7 -10.88 0.94 -13.85
CA VAL A 7 -10.49 0.38 -12.56
C VAL A 7 -9.09 0.80 -12.15
N CYS A 8 -8.99 1.40 -10.95
CA CYS A 8 -7.80 1.49 -10.15
C CYS A 8 -7.77 0.29 -9.20
N PHE A 9 -6.80 -0.62 -9.36
CA PHE A 9 -6.65 -1.79 -8.48
C PHE A 9 -5.33 -1.74 -7.72
N ILE A 10 -5.41 -1.61 -6.39
CA ILE A 10 -4.27 -1.61 -5.48
C ILE A 10 -4.36 -2.83 -4.56
N SER A 11 -3.21 -3.47 -4.33
CA SER A 11 -3.05 -4.49 -3.29
C SER A 11 -2.12 -3.94 -2.21
N GLN A 12 -2.55 -4.05 -0.95
CA GLN A 12 -1.91 -3.44 0.21
C GLN A 12 -1.67 -4.48 1.31
N ASP A 13 -0.56 -4.33 2.03
CA ASP A 13 -0.28 -5.05 3.28
C ASP A 13 0.82 -4.34 4.09
N ASP A 14 0.87 -4.60 5.39
CA ASP A 14 1.95 -4.22 6.28
C ASP A 14 2.98 -5.35 6.43
N LYS A 15 4.26 -5.00 6.51
CA LYS A 15 5.31 -5.97 6.86
C LYS A 15 5.73 -5.96 8.31
N ALA A 16 6.32 -7.10 8.68
CA ALA A 16 6.96 -7.30 9.96
C ALA A 16 7.94 -6.17 10.26
N ARG A 17 7.96 -5.77 11.54
CA ARG A 17 8.80 -4.67 12.01
C ARG A 17 10.28 -4.99 11.80
N VAL A 18 10.96 -4.22 10.95
CA VAL A 18 12.38 -4.41 10.61
C VAL A 18 13.27 -3.64 11.59
N PRO A 19 14.12 -4.28 12.39
CA PRO A 19 15.04 -3.58 13.28
C PRO A 19 16.13 -2.87 12.47
N ILE A 20 16.41 -1.60 12.79
CA ILE A 20 17.53 -0.86 12.19
C ILE A 20 18.80 -1.16 12.99
N GLY A 21 19.91 -1.49 12.31
CA GLY A 21 21.23 -1.68 12.93
C GLY A 21 21.62 -3.12 13.27
N LEU A 22 20.80 -4.11 12.87
CA LEU A 22 21.21 -5.52 12.86
C LEU A 22 21.68 -5.89 11.46
N THR A 23 22.95 -6.29 11.32
CA THR A 23 23.52 -6.70 10.04
C THR A 23 22.83 -7.98 9.54
N ALA A 24 22.06 -7.88 8.46
CA ALA A 24 21.57 -9.07 7.75
C ALA A 24 22.76 -9.76 7.06
N ALA A 25 23.05 -11.01 7.43
CA ALA A 25 24.13 -11.77 6.82
C ALA A 25 23.73 -12.20 5.39
N ASN A 26 24.58 -11.88 4.42
CA ASN A 26 24.66 -12.46 3.07
C ASN A 26 23.71 -12.00 1.95
N LYS A 27 22.83 -11.02 2.17
CA LYS A 27 22.13 -10.32 1.06
C LYS A 27 21.89 -8.86 1.44
N GLN A 28 22.41 -7.93 0.63
CA GLN A 28 22.14 -6.50 0.77
C GLN A 28 21.68 -5.96 -0.58
N ALA A 29 20.52 -5.32 -0.61
CA ALA A 29 20.07 -4.50 -1.73
C ALA A 29 20.09 -3.03 -1.26
N PRO A 30 20.80 -2.12 -1.95
CA PRO A 30 20.78 -0.72 -1.60
C PRO A 30 19.39 -0.14 -1.89
N PHE A 31 18.78 0.52 -0.89
CA PHE A 31 17.57 1.33 -1.08
C PHE A 31 17.92 2.80 -0.87
N LEU A 32 17.55 3.64 -1.83
CA LEU A 32 17.57 5.09 -1.63
C LEU A 32 16.36 5.46 -0.78
N MET A 33 16.60 5.96 0.42
CA MET A 33 15.56 6.29 1.39
C MET A 33 15.57 7.80 1.65
N HIS A 34 14.51 8.49 1.26
CA HIS A 34 14.25 9.86 1.67
C HIS A 34 13.51 9.84 3.02
N VAL A 35 14.13 10.42 4.06
CA VAL A 35 13.57 10.42 5.42
C VAL A 35 13.21 11.85 5.82
N GLU A 36 11.92 12.12 5.94
CA GLU A 36 11.42 13.37 6.55
C GLU A 36 11.19 13.17 8.05
N TYR A 37 12.11 13.68 8.85
CA TYR A 37 11.96 13.67 10.30
C TYR A 37 10.91 14.69 10.74
N ARG A 38 9.75 14.21 11.20
CA ARG A 38 8.71 15.06 11.81
C ARG A 38 8.92 15.33 13.30
N VAL A 39 10.01 14.81 13.88
CA VAL A 39 10.37 14.96 15.29
C VAL A 39 11.88 15.15 15.41
N THR A 40 12.31 16.18 16.13
CA THR A 40 13.68 16.40 16.57
C THR A 40 13.88 15.75 17.94
N LEU A 41 14.86 14.86 18.07
CA LEU A 41 15.30 14.34 19.37
C LEU A 41 16.45 15.23 19.90
N PRO A 42 16.55 15.47 21.21
CA PRO A 42 17.71 16.12 21.80
C PRO A 42 18.98 15.32 21.49
N ASP A 43 20.07 16.02 21.21
CA ASP A 43 21.35 15.41 20.86
C ASP A 43 21.85 14.51 21.99
N HIS A 44 22.41 13.36 21.60
CA HIS A 44 23.09 12.34 22.43
C HIS A 44 22.27 11.25 23.16
N ASP A 45 20.95 11.19 23.04
CA ASP A 45 20.20 10.00 23.50
C ASP A 45 20.05 8.99 22.35
N TRP A 46 21.09 8.16 22.14
CA TRP A 46 20.95 6.98 21.29
C TRP A 46 19.91 6.04 21.89
N VAL A 47 18.72 6.06 21.32
CA VAL A 47 17.68 5.12 21.70
C VAL A 47 18.13 3.72 21.29
N VAL A 48 18.17 2.80 22.27
CA VAL A 48 18.55 1.39 22.11
C VAL A 48 17.98 0.80 20.81
N ALA A 49 18.86 0.40 19.89
CA ALA A 49 18.56 -0.05 18.52
C ALA A 49 17.43 -1.10 18.44
N ALA A 50 17.29 -1.96 19.45
CA ALA A 50 16.24 -2.98 19.53
C ALA A 50 14.80 -2.41 19.55
N LYS A 51 14.61 -1.13 19.91
CA LYS A 51 13.30 -0.45 19.96
C LYS A 51 12.99 0.39 18.71
N HIS A 52 13.98 0.71 17.88
CA HIS A 52 13.77 1.41 16.60
C HIS A 52 13.58 0.39 15.49
N LYS A 53 12.32 0.00 15.29
CA LYS A 53 11.93 -0.81 14.13
C LYS A 53 11.26 0.07 13.09
N LEU A 54 11.49 -0.22 11.82
CA LEU A 54 10.71 0.31 10.72
C LEU A 54 9.48 -0.56 10.49
N ILE A 55 8.34 0.06 10.19
CA ILE A 55 7.14 -0.60 9.70
C ILE A 55 7.02 -0.22 8.22
N PRO A 56 7.29 -1.14 7.29
CA PRO A 56 6.98 -0.95 5.89
C PRO A 56 5.50 -1.24 5.65
N SER A 57 4.77 -0.31 5.06
CA SER A 57 3.47 -0.56 4.44
C SER A 57 3.67 -0.56 2.93
N VAL A 58 3.26 -1.64 2.27
CA VAL A 58 3.56 -1.90 0.86
C VAL A 58 2.29 -1.82 0.04
N TYR A 59 2.36 -1.09 -1.08
CA TYR A 59 1.26 -0.86 -2.01
C TYR A 59 1.70 -1.26 -3.41
N ALA A 60 1.05 -2.27 -3.97
CA ALA A 60 1.27 -2.72 -5.34
C ALA A 60 0.12 -2.26 -6.23
N GLY A 61 0.43 -1.51 -7.28
CA GLY A 61 -0.51 -1.30 -8.38
C GLY A 61 -0.68 -2.59 -9.16
N ILE A 62 -1.92 -2.99 -9.43
CA ILE A 62 -2.26 -4.22 -10.13
C ILE A 62 -2.71 -3.88 -11.55
N GLU A 63 -1.89 -4.23 -12.53
CA GLU A 63 -2.21 -4.03 -13.94
C GLU A 63 -3.27 -5.04 -14.41
N ILE A 64 -4.31 -4.50 -15.07
CA ILE A 64 -5.40 -5.25 -15.69
C ILE A 64 -5.18 -5.20 -17.20
N GLN A 65 -5.20 -6.34 -17.88
CA GLN A 65 -5.03 -6.40 -19.32
C GLN A 65 -6.33 -6.03 -20.06
N LYS A 66 -6.19 -5.37 -21.22
CA LYS A 66 -7.32 -5.16 -22.15
C LYS A 66 -7.78 -6.49 -22.73
N ASP A 67 -9.07 -6.57 -23.05
CA ASP A 67 -9.69 -7.74 -23.72
C ASP A 67 -9.53 -9.09 -22.96
N GLY A 68 -9.31 -9.00 -21.65
CA GLY A 68 -9.11 -10.12 -20.75
C GLY A 68 -10.36 -10.58 -20.00
N LEU A 69 -11.56 -10.23 -20.48
CA LEU A 69 -12.80 -10.58 -19.77
C LEU A 69 -12.92 -12.11 -19.61
N GLY A 70 -13.24 -12.55 -18.39
CA GLY A 70 -13.40 -13.97 -18.06
C GLY A 70 -12.09 -14.74 -17.92
N LYS A 71 -10.94 -14.09 -18.13
CA LYS A 71 -9.59 -14.67 -18.01
C LYS A 71 -8.94 -14.23 -16.70
N PRO A 72 -8.77 -15.12 -15.70
CA PRO A 72 -8.14 -14.76 -14.43
C PRO A 72 -6.73 -14.17 -14.57
N GLU A 73 -5.99 -14.58 -15.60
CA GLU A 73 -4.64 -14.11 -15.93
C GLU A 73 -4.57 -12.65 -16.39
N ALA A 74 -5.71 -12.07 -16.81
CA ALA A 74 -5.79 -10.66 -17.18
C ALA A 74 -5.56 -9.73 -15.99
N VAL A 75 -5.81 -10.21 -14.77
CA VAL A 75 -5.49 -9.49 -13.53
C VAL A 75 -4.12 -9.95 -13.06
N THR A 76 -3.11 -9.15 -13.37
CA THR A 76 -1.71 -9.58 -13.23
C THR A 76 -1.19 -9.45 -11.79
N TYR A 77 0.11 -9.66 -11.62
CA TYR A 77 0.84 -9.25 -10.42
C TYR A 77 1.78 -8.07 -10.73
N SER A 78 1.71 -7.51 -11.94
CA SER A 78 2.58 -6.46 -12.49
C SER A 78 2.05 -5.07 -12.15
N GLY A 79 2.94 -4.07 -12.24
CA GLY A 79 2.66 -2.68 -11.89
C GLY A 79 3.67 -2.08 -10.91
N PRO A 80 3.57 -0.77 -10.63
CA PRO A 80 4.46 -0.05 -9.73
C PRO A 80 4.27 -0.50 -8.28
N THR A 81 5.29 -0.27 -7.45
CA THR A 81 5.24 -0.59 -6.01
C THR A 81 5.70 0.64 -5.23
N TYR A 82 4.86 1.06 -4.28
CA TYR A 82 5.16 2.11 -3.32
C TYR A 82 5.33 1.48 -1.93
N ILE A 83 6.35 1.92 -1.19
CA ILE A 83 6.62 1.45 0.17
C ILE A 83 6.69 2.68 1.07
N ALA A 84 5.72 2.80 1.97
CA ALA A 84 5.75 3.79 3.03
C ALA A 84 6.51 3.22 4.22
N ILE A 85 7.57 3.90 4.66
CA ILE A 85 8.40 3.48 5.78
C ILE A 85 8.09 4.34 6.99
N ARG A 86 7.66 3.70 8.08
CA ARG A 86 7.28 4.38 9.32
C ARG A 86 8.18 3.98 10.49
N SER A 87 8.37 4.89 11.44
CA SER A 87 9.01 4.56 12.71
C SER A 87 8.05 3.78 13.61
N GLY A 88 8.34 2.53 13.93
CA GLY A 88 7.48 1.69 14.77
C GLY A 88 7.33 2.15 16.23
N LYS A 89 8.07 3.18 16.66
CA LYS A 89 7.91 3.83 17.97
C LYS A 89 7.05 5.09 17.89
N HIS A 90 7.19 5.87 16.82
CA HIS A 90 6.63 7.23 16.72
C HIS A 90 5.49 7.36 15.70
N CYS A 91 5.33 6.38 14.81
CA CYS A 91 4.35 6.37 13.73
C CYS A 91 3.90 4.93 13.46
N SER A 92 2.75 4.54 13.99
CA SER A 92 2.19 3.22 13.74
C SER A 92 1.47 3.16 12.40
N SER A 93 1.41 1.95 11.82
CA SER A 93 0.42 1.68 10.79
C SER A 93 -0.98 1.81 11.38
N SER A 94 -1.88 2.46 10.64
CA SER A 94 -3.28 2.70 11.04
C SER A 94 -4.12 2.93 9.79
N ALA A 95 -5.43 2.73 9.88
CA ALA A 95 -6.35 3.00 8.76
C ALA A 95 -6.17 4.41 8.17
N TYR A 96 -5.99 5.43 9.03
CA TYR A 96 -5.73 6.80 8.59
C TYR A 96 -4.38 6.94 7.88
N ALA A 97 -3.35 6.28 8.39
CA ALA A 97 -2.03 6.31 7.76
C ALA A 97 -2.05 5.66 6.37
N HIS A 98 -2.79 4.56 6.19
CA HIS A 98 -3.01 3.96 4.88
C HIS A 98 -3.80 4.88 3.94
N GLY A 99 -4.79 5.62 4.45
CA GLY A 99 -5.50 6.62 3.66
C GLY A 99 -4.58 7.75 3.17
N LEU A 100 -3.66 8.22 4.01
CA LEU A 100 -2.65 9.21 3.59
C LEU A 100 -1.69 8.64 2.54
N ASP A 101 -1.29 7.38 2.66
CA ASP A 101 -0.44 6.73 1.67
C ASP A 101 -1.15 6.58 0.32
N TYR A 102 -2.46 6.28 0.33
CA TYR A 102 -3.26 6.27 -0.89
C TYR A 102 -3.28 7.64 -1.57
N GLU A 103 -3.50 8.72 -0.81
CA GLU A 103 -3.45 10.08 -1.37
C GLU A 103 -2.06 10.40 -1.94
N ARG A 104 -0.99 10.00 -1.25
CA ARG A 104 0.37 10.15 -1.76
C ARG A 104 0.58 9.36 -3.05
N LEU A 105 0.05 8.14 -3.11
CA LEU A 105 0.14 7.27 -4.28
C LEU A 105 -0.54 7.91 -5.50
N LEU A 106 -1.65 8.66 -5.34
CA LEU A 106 -2.29 9.40 -6.42
C LEU A 106 -1.45 10.56 -6.98
N GLU A 107 -0.46 11.04 -6.22
CA GLU A 107 0.47 12.10 -6.64
C GLU A 107 1.70 11.57 -7.38
N LEU A 108 1.97 10.25 -7.32
CA LEU A 108 3.14 9.64 -7.95
C LEU A 108 2.86 9.38 -9.44
N GLU A 109 3.66 9.99 -10.31
CA GLU A 109 3.55 9.81 -11.77
C GLU A 109 3.70 8.34 -12.19
N GLU A 110 4.51 7.56 -11.47
CA GLU A 110 4.68 6.13 -11.72
C GLU A 110 3.39 5.33 -11.52
N PHE A 111 2.45 5.85 -10.72
CA PHE A 111 1.15 5.24 -10.45
C PHE A 111 0.03 5.76 -11.35
N ASP A 112 0.26 6.78 -12.18
CA ASP A 112 -0.75 7.34 -13.08
C ASP A 112 -1.33 6.26 -14.02
N ILE A 113 -0.51 5.31 -14.47
CA ILE A 113 -0.95 4.22 -15.35
C ILE A 113 -2.02 3.33 -14.69
N ILE A 114 -1.95 3.19 -13.36
CA ILE A 114 -2.89 2.39 -12.56
C ILE A 114 -4.08 3.24 -12.11
N THR A 115 -3.83 4.46 -11.64
CA THR A 115 -4.79 5.25 -10.87
C THR A 115 -5.61 6.21 -11.70
N LYS A 116 -5.08 6.68 -12.84
CA LYS A 116 -5.69 7.75 -13.62
C LYS A 116 -6.08 7.30 -15.02
N ASP A 117 -7.14 7.92 -15.53
CA ASP A 117 -7.47 7.87 -16.94
C ASP A 117 -6.41 8.66 -17.73
N GLN A 118 -5.86 8.06 -18.78
CA GLN A 118 -4.78 8.65 -19.55
C GLN A 118 -5.22 9.84 -20.42
N SER A 119 -6.52 9.98 -20.69
CA SER A 119 -7.09 11.04 -21.52
C SER A 119 -7.30 12.35 -20.76
N ASN A 120 -7.73 12.30 -19.50
CA ASN A 120 -8.11 13.48 -18.71
C ASN A 120 -7.33 13.61 -17.39
N LYS A 121 -6.48 12.63 -17.05
CA LYS A 121 -5.66 12.58 -15.83
C LYS A 121 -6.46 12.61 -14.52
N LEU A 122 -7.76 12.33 -14.58
CA LEU A 122 -8.61 12.15 -13.40
C LEU A 122 -8.43 10.74 -12.83
N VAL A 123 -8.69 10.59 -11.53
CA VAL A 123 -8.72 9.27 -10.88
C VAL A 123 -9.80 8.42 -11.53
N LYS A 124 -9.47 7.16 -11.80
CA LYS A 124 -10.40 6.19 -12.39
C LYS A 124 -11.64 6.03 -11.49
N PRO A 125 -12.83 5.90 -12.07
CA PRO A 125 -14.10 5.94 -11.32
C PRO A 125 -14.30 4.76 -10.37
N VAL A 126 -13.60 3.65 -10.56
CA VAL A 126 -13.73 2.46 -9.70
C VAL A 126 -12.44 2.16 -8.97
N LEU A 127 -12.49 2.17 -7.64
CA LEU A 127 -11.37 1.77 -6.78
C LEU A 127 -11.58 0.35 -6.24
N MET A 128 -10.57 -0.50 -6.40
CA MET A 128 -10.50 -1.81 -5.79
C MET A 128 -9.26 -1.91 -4.89
N LEU A 129 -9.47 -2.28 -3.63
CA LEU A 129 -8.42 -2.53 -2.65
C LEU A 129 -8.44 -4.00 -2.25
N SER A 130 -7.31 -4.69 -2.42
CA SER A 130 -7.08 -6.03 -1.86
C SER A 130 -6.14 -5.91 -0.66
N VAL A 131 -6.63 -6.30 0.52
CA VAL A 131 -5.91 -6.14 1.80
C VAL A 131 -5.73 -7.49 2.51
N ASP A 132 -4.77 -7.55 3.43
CA ASP A 132 -4.55 -8.77 4.22
C ASP A 132 -5.70 -9.03 5.20
N GLY A 133 -6.30 -7.95 5.72
CA GLY A 133 -7.40 -8.03 6.68
C GLY A 133 -6.98 -7.86 8.14
N GLY A 134 -5.80 -7.29 8.36
CA GLY A 134 -5.40 -6.79 9.68
C GLY A 134 -6.35 -5.70 10.21
N PRO A 135 -6.31 -5.39 11.52
CA PRO A 135 -7.25 -4.45 12.14
C PRO A 135 -7.33 -3.06 11.50
N ASP A 136 -6.26 -2.63 10.84
CA ASP A 136 -6.12 -1.32 10.21
C ASP A 136 -6.50 -1.28 8.72
N GLU A 137 -6.82 -2.44 8.14
CA GLU A 137 -7.15 -2.58 6.72
C GLU A 137 -8.49 -3.28 6.50
N ASN A 138 -8.95 -4.05 7.49
CA ASN A 138 -10.12 -4.89 7.34
C ASN A 138 -11.40 -4.04 7.24
N PRO A 139 -12.20 -4.20 6.17
CA PRO A 139 -13.37 -3.36 5.92
C PRO A 139 -14.51 -3.56 6.93
N ARG A 140 -14.40 -4.54 7.85
CA ARG A 140 -15.35 -4.71 8.95
C ARG A 140 -15.26 -3.62 10.02
N TYR A 141 -14.15 -2.90 10.10
CA TYR A 141 -13.91 -1.90 11.15
C TYR A 141 -14.31 -0.50 10.70
N GLN A 142 -15.04 0.22 11.55
CA GLN A 142 -15.56 1.56 11.26
C GLN A 142 -14.46 2.53 10.79
N LYS A 143 -13.30 2.53 11.43
CA LYS A 143 -12.17 3.38 11.04
C LYS A 143 -11.70 3.20 9.59
N VAL A 144 -11.80 1.97 9.06
CA VAL A 144 -11.45 1.66 7.67
C VAL A 144 -12.57 2.13 6.74
N ILE A 145 -13.82 1.92 7.15
CA ILE A 145 -15.01 2.40 6.43
C ILE A 145 -14.99 3.92 6.31
N ASP A 146 -14.67 4.65 7.38
CA ASP A 146 -14.62 6.12 7.38
C ASP A 146 -13.58 6.65 6.39
N VAL A 147 -12.39 6.04 6.35
CA VAL A 147 -11.34 6.37 5.38
C VAL A 147 -11.78 6.04 3.95
N ALA A 148 -12.42 4.89 3.74
CA ALA A 148 -12.95 4.53 2.43
C ALA A 148 -14.03 5.51 1.95
N ILE A 149 -14.96 5.91 2.82
CA ILE A 149 -15.99 6.92 2.51
C ILE A 149 -15.33 8.26 2.16
N HIS A 150 -14.30 8.67 2.91
CA HIS A 150 -13.56 9.88 2.61
C HIS A 150 -12.99 9.86 1.19
N HIS A 151 -12.30 8.79 0.79
CA HIS A 151 -11.75 8.68 -0.56
C HIS A 151 -12.83 8.56 -1.63
N PHE A 152 -13.92 7.84 -1.36
CA PHE A 152 -15.06 7.72 -2.26
C PHE A 152 -15.63 9.09 -2.63
N LEU A 153 -15.89 9.93 -1.64
CA LEU A 153 -16.41 11.28 -1.83
C LEU A 153 -15.38 12.21 -2.45
N LYS A 154 -14.14 12.20 -1.95
CA LYS A 154 -13.07 13.11 -2.39
C LYS A 154 -12.71 12.91 -3.86
N GLN A 155 -12.62 11.65 -4.30
CA GLN A 155 -12.22 11.31 -5.67
C GLN A 155 -13.41 11.17 -6.62
N ASN A 156 -14.64 11.41 -6.13
CA ASN A 156 -15.89 11.28 -6.90
C ASN A 156 -15.99 9.91 -7.60
N LEU A 157 -15.80 8.84 -6.83
CA LEU A 157 -15.84 7.47 -7.35
C LEU A 157 -17.28 7.02 -7.63
N ASP A 158 -17.45 6.21 -8.66
CA ASP A 158 -18.71 5.51 -8.94
C ASP A 158 -18.85 4.25 -8.08
N ALA A 159 -17.72 3.61 -7.75
CA ALA A 159 -17.69 2.43 -6.88
C ALA A 159 -16.36 2.28 -6.14
N LEU A 160 -16.43 1.77 -4.91
CA LEU A 160 -15.27 1.39 -4.11
C LEU A 160 -15.47 0.00 -3.52
N PHE A 161 -14.51 -0.88 -3.76
CA PHE A 161 -14.48 -2.24 -3.24
C PHE A 161 -13.26 -2.43 -2.35
N VAL A 162 -13.45 -2.92 -1.13
CA VAL A 162 -12.37 -3.38 -0.26
C VAL A 162 -12.58 -4.86 0.00
N ALA A 163 -11.67 -5.68 -0.51
CA ALA A 163 -11.69 -7.12 -0.38
C ALA A 163 -10.55 -7.57 0.53
N THR A 164 -10.87 -8.43 1.50
CA THR A 164 -9.90 -9.07 2.39
C THR A 164 -9.90 -10.57 2.13
N ASN A 165 -8.71 -11.18 2.20
CA ASN A 165 -8.60 -12.62 2.16
C ASN A 165 -9.22 -13.26 3.41
N ALA A 166 -9.68 -14.50 3.27
CA ALA A 166 -10.16 -15.26 4.42
C ALA A 166 -9.03 -15.46 5.47
N PRO A 167 -9.36 -15.60 6.77
CA PRO A 167 -8.36 -15.90 7.80
C PRO A 167 -7.48 -17.10 7.41
N GLY A 168 -6.15 -16.95 7.56
CA GLY A 168 -5.18 -17.98 7.17
C GLY A 168 -4.88 -18.04 5.66
N ARG A 169 -5.42 -17.13 4.85
CA ARG A 169 -5.13 -16.99 3.41
C ARG A 169 -4.36 -15.71 3.09
N SER A 170 -3.73 -15.09 4.09
CA SER A 170 -2.92 -13.87 3.95
C SER A 170 -1.87 -13.96 2.85
N ALA A 171 -1.17 -15.10 2.76
CA ALA A 171 -0.16 -15.40 1.75
C ALA A 171 -0.65 -15.34 0.29
N PHE A 172 -1.97 -15.30 0.06
CA PHE A 172 -2.57 -15.15 -1.28
C PHE A 172 -2.88 -13.69 -1.64
N ASN A 173 -2.64 -12.73 -0.73
CA ASN A 173 -2.71 -11.31 -1.04
C ASN A 173 -1.70 -11.00 -2.15
N ARG A 174 -2.11 -10.25 -3.18
CA ARG A 174 -1.30 -10.10 -4.40
C ARG A 174 0.02 -9.38 -4.14
N VAL A 175 0.03 -8.47 -3.17
CA VAL A 175 1.21 -7.74 -2.73
C VAL A 175 2.25 -8.64 -2.02
N GLU A 176 1.88 -9.81 -1.50
CA GLU A 176 2.82 -10.71 -0.77
C GLU A 176 4.06 -11.06 -1.58
N ARG A 177 3.89 -11.29 -2.89
CA ARG A 177 5.02 -11.57 -3.80
C ARG A 177 5.94 -10.37 -4.00
N ARG A 178 5.41 -9.14 -3.88
CA ARG A 178 6.17 -7.88 -4.00
C ARG A 178 7.00 -7.59 -2.77
N MET A 179 6.66 -8.22 -1.66
CA MET A 179 7.39 -8.07 -0.41
C MET A 179 8.52 -9.09 -0.24
N ALA A 180 8.68 -10.05 -1.18
CA ALA A 180 9.76 -11.02 -1.18
C ALA A 180 11.18 -10.39 -1.09
N PRO A 181 11.48 -9.23 -1.70
CA PRO A 181 12.79 -8.57 -1.56
C PRO A 181 13.01 -7.87 -0.22
N LEU A 182 11.99 -7.77 0.64
CA LEU A 182 12.08 -7.15 1.97
C LEU A 182 12.46 -8.16 3.07
N PHE A 183 12.81 -9.39 2.69
CA PHE A 183 13.29 -10.47 3.56
C PHE A 183 14.82 -10.59 3.56
#